data_AF-A0A840NY28-F1
#
_entry.id   AF-A0A840NY28-F1
#
_cell.length_a   1.000
_cell.length_b   1.000
_cell.length_c   1.000
_cell.angle_alpha   90.00
_cell.angle_beta   90.00
_cell.angle_gamma   90.00
#
_symmetry.space_group_name_H-M   'P 1'
#
loop_
_entity.id
_entity.type
_entity.pdbx_description
1 polymer ?
#
loop_
_entity_poly.entity_id
_entity_poly.type
_entity_poly.pdbx_seq_one_letter_code
_entity_poly.pdbx_strand_id
1 'polypeptide(L)'
;MCEEAELLSDSVTSILTKVKQIQPADQEALALQKAAAKLGFDWYESHKIFAKIEEELNKLKEAIKDNETSDIEAEFGDLYFILLYLARHLNLDAQKALKKTNTKF
;
A
#
# COMPACT_ATOMS: atom_id res chain seq x y z
N MET A 1 1.87 28.98 -19.07
CA MET A 1 2.12 27.52 -19.05
C MET A 1 1.87 26.94 -17.65
N CYS A 2 0.87 27.42 -16.90
CA CYS A 2 0.65 27.01 -15.50
C CYS A 2 -0.73 26.38 -15.26
N GLU A 3 -1.54 26.16 -16.30
CA GLU A 3 -2.95 25.76 -16.14
C GLU A 3 -3.15 24.24 -16.28
N GLU A 4 -2.28 23.54 -17.02
CA GLU A 4 -2.38 22.09 -17.25
C GLU A 4 -1.92 21.25 -16.04
N ALA A 5 -0.97 21.75 -15.24
CA ALA A 5 -0.46 21.03 -14.07
C ALA A 5 -1.45 21.00 -12.89
N GLU A 6 -2.28 22.05 -12.76
CA GLU A 6 -3.26 22.21 -11.69
C GLU A 6 -4.56 21.43 -11.99
N LEU A 7 -4.96 21.34 -13.28
CA LEU A 7 -6.05 20.47 -13.72
C LEU A 7 -5.75 18.97 -13.51
N LEU A 8 -4.48 18.56 -13.66
CA LEU A 8 -4.04 17.19 -13.41
C LEU A 8 -4.10 16.83 -11.92
N SER A 9 -3.77 17.75 -11.01
CA SER A 9 -3.86 17.47 -9.57
C SER A 9 -5.29 17.34 -9.08
N ASP A 10 -6.20 18.18 -9.57
CA ASP A 10 -7.62 18.14 -9.18
C ASP A 10 -8.33 16.90 -9.73
N SER A 11 -8.01 16.47 -10.95
CA SER A 11 -8.55 15.25 -11.55
C SER A 11 -8.06 13.99 -10.83
N VAL A 12 -6.77 13.92 -10.50
CA VAL A 12 -6.20 12.82 -9.71
C VAL A 12 -6.82 12.79 -8.32
N THR A 13 -6.94 13.95 -7.66
CA THR A 13 -7.59 14.06 -6.34
C THR A 13 -9.05 13.58 -6.41
N SER A 14 -9.81 14.00 -7.42
CA SER A 14 -11.22 13.60 -7.62
C SER A 14 -11.41 12.10 -7.86
N ILE A 15 -10.53 11.47 -8.65
CA ILE A 15 -10.56 10.02 -8.89
C ILE A 15 -10.26 9.27 -7.59
N LEU A 16 -9.29 9.74 -6.81
CA LEU A 16 -8.93 9.15 -5.52
C LEU A 16 -10.05 9.30 -4.49
N THR A 17 -10.77 10.43 -4.47
CA THR A 17 -11.90 10.65 -3.53
C THR A 17 -13.09 9.73 -3.81
N LYS A 18 -13.38 9.42 -5.09
CA LYS A 18 -14.53 8.55 -5.46
C LYS A 18 -14.33 7.07 -5.12
N VAL A 19 -13.10 6.59 -5.08
CA VAL A 19 -12.78 5.18 -4.74
C VAL A 19 -12.89 4.92 -3.23
N LYS A 20 -12.68 5.95 -2.40
CA LYS A 20 -12.58 5.88 -0.93
C LYS A 20 -13.87 5.53 -0.16
N GLN A 21 -15.06 5.62 -0.76
CA GLN A 21 -16.32 5.52 0.02
C GLN A 21 -16.97 4.13 0.10
N ILE A 22 -16.55 3.12 -0.66
CA ILE A 22 -17.30 1.83 -0.76
C ILE A 22 -16.39 0.59 -0.67
N GLN A 23 -15.07 0.74 -0.66
CA GLN A 23 -14.15 -0.39 -0.75
C GLN A 23 -13.59 -0.83 0.61
N PRO A 24 -13.43 -2.15 0.84
CA PRO A 24 -12.56 -2.65 1.90
C PRO A 24 -11.15 -2.03 1.79
N ALA A 25 -10.50 -1.77 2.93
CA ALA A 25 -9.23 -1.03 2.97
C ALA A 25 -8.11 -1.65 2.12
N ASP A 26 -8.11 -2.98 1.94
CA ASP A 26 -7.16 -3.68 1.08
C ASP A 26 -7.42 -3.45 -0.42
N GLN A 27 -8.68 -3.29 -0.82
CA GLN A 27 -9.05 -2.89 -2.18
C GLN A 27 -8.72 -1.41 -2.44
N GLU A 28 -8.89 -0.54 -1.44
CA GLU A 28 -8.44 0.85 -1.52
C GLU A 28 -6.92 0.94 -1.71
N ALA A 29 -6.14 0.20 -0.91
CA ALA A 29 -4.69 0.11 -1.04
C ALA A 29 -4.28 -0.35 -2.45
N LEU A 30 -4.94 -1.37 -2.98
CA LEU A 30 -4.69 -1.86 -4.34
C LEU A 30 -4.98 -0.79 -5.40
N ALA A 31 -6.06 -0.01 -5.23
CA ALA A 31 -6.40 1.08 -6.13
C ALA A 31 -5.37 2.21 -6.08
N LEU A 32 -4.90 2.60 -4.88
CA LEU A 32 -3.84 3.58 -4.68
C LEU A 32 -2.54 3.16 -5.39
N GLN A 33 -2.13 1.91 -5.21
CA GLN A 33 -0.90 1.38 -5.82
C GLN A 33 -1.00 1.31 -7.35
N LYS A 34 -2.17 0.95 -7.90
CA LYS A 34 -2.43 0.99 -9.34
C LYS A 34 -2.38 2.41 -9.89
N ALA A 35 -2.88 3.39 -9.14
CA ALA A 35 -2.81 4.80 -9.52
C ALA A 35 -1.34 5.30 -9.50
N ALA A 36 -0.58 4.97 -8.45
CA ALA A 36 0.83 5.30 -8.34
C ALA A 36 1.66 4.72 -9.49
N ALA A 37 1.46 3.44 -9.83
CA ALA A 37 2.16 2.79 -10.94
C ALA A 37 1.88 3.48 -12.30
N LYS A 38 0.64 3.94 -12.54
CA LYS A 38 0.30 4.70 -13.76
C LYS A 38 1.05 6.03 -13.89
N LEU A 39 1.45 6.62 -12.77
CA LEU A 39 2.22 7.86 -12.71
C LEU A 39 3.73 7.61 -12.76
N GLY A 40 4.18 6.36 -12.92
CA GLY A 40 5.59 5.99 -12.95
C GLY A 40 6.20 5.73 -11.57
N PHE A 41 5.41 5.81 -10.50
CA PHE A 41 5.84 5.39 -9.16
C PHE A 41 5.63 3.87 -9.02
N ASP A 42 6.45 3.09 -9.74
CA ASP A 42 6.49 1.64 -9.62
C ASP A 42 7.92 1.20 -9.28
N TRP A 43 8.05 0.52 -8.15
CA TRP A 43 9.29 -0.10 -7.71
C TRP A 43 9.48 -1.38 -8.53
N TYR A 44 10.04 -1.26 -9.74
CA TYR A 44 10.22 -2.40 -10.66
C TYR A 44 11.28 -3.40 -10.19
N GLU A 45 12.14 -3.01 -9.27
CA GLU A 45 13.22 -3.87 -8.80
C GLU A 45 12.83 -4.54 -7.49
N SER A 46 12.66 -5.86 -7.53
CA SER A 46 12.25 -6.68 -6.39
C SER A 46 13.07 -6.41 -5.12
N HIS A 47 14.37 -6.12 -5.24
CA HIS A 47 15.25 -5.79 -4.11
C HIS A 47 14.81 -4.53 -3.36
N LYS A 48 14.23 -3.53 -4.04
CA LYS A 48 13.73 -2.29 -3.41
C LYS A 48 12.49 -2.56 -2.57
N ILE A 49 11.64 -3.50 -2.99
CA ILE A 49 10.44 -3.88 -2.24
C ILE A 49 10.84 -4.58 -0.94
N PHE A 50 11.79 -5.51 -0.99
CA PHE A 50 12.26 -6.21 0.22
C PHE A 50 12.97 -5.27 1.19
N ALA A 51 13.81 -4.36 0.70
CA ALA A 51 14.42 -3.33 1.54
C ALA A 51 13.36 -2.47 2.24
N LYS A 52 12.27 -2.12 1.54
CA LYS A 52 11.15 -1.35 2.13
C LYS A 52 10.37 -2.16 3.16
N ILE A 53 10.13 -3.44 2.91
CA ILE A 53 9.51 -4.36 3.89
C ILE A 53 10.37 -4.43 5.17
N GLU A 54 11.69 -4.54 5.03
CA GLU A 54 12.60 -4.54 6.18
C GLU A 54 12.57 -3.21 6.94
N GLU A 55 12.50 -2.08 6.24
CA GLU A 55 12.36 -0.75 6.84
C GLU A 55 11.09 -0.66 7.71
N GLU A 56 9.90 -0.93 7.14
CA GLU A 56 8.64 -0.81 7.89
C GLU A 56 8.51 -1.84 9.01
N LEU A 57 9.08 -3.04 8.81
CA LEU A 57 9.16 -4.05 9.87
C LEU A 57 10.00 -3.56 11.06
N ASN A 58 11.09 -2.82 10.80
CA ASN A 58 11.92 -2.30 11.87
C ASN A 58 11.23 -1.15 12.62
N LYS A 59 10.54 -0.24 11.92
CA LYS A 59 9.73 0.80 12.58
C LYS A 59 8.62 0.21 13.43
N LEU A 60 7.91 -0.82 12.94
CA LEU A 60 6.89 -1.52 13.73
C LEU A 60 7.49 -2.13 15.01
N LYS A 61 8.69 -2.72 14.94
CA LYS A 61 9.37 -3.25 16.14
C LYS A 61 9.71 -2.14 17.13
N GLU A 62 10.14 -0.97 16.65
CA GLU A 62 10.43 0.20 17.48
C GLU A 62 9.16 0.72 18.15
N ALA A 63 8.07 0.91 17.40
CA ALA A 63 6.78 1.34 17.93
C ALA A 63 6.23 0.38 19.01
N ILE A 64 6.36 -0.94 18.80
CA ILE A 64 5.98 -1.95 19.80
C ILE A 64 6.82 -1.84 21.06
N LYS A 65 8.13 -1.62 20.92
CA LYS A 65 9.05 -1.49 22.04
C LYS A 65 8.73 -0.26 22.89
N ASP A 66 8.36 0.84 22.24
CA ASP A 66 8.04 2.11 22.89
C ASP A 66 6.60 2.14 23.44
N ASN A 67 5.78 1.14 23.09
CA ASN A 67 4.42 0.91 23.57
C ASN A 67 3.45 2.08 23.26
N GLU A 68 3.70 2.78 22.15
CA GLU A 68 2.88 3.86 21.63
C GLU A 68 1.85 3.31 20.63
N THR A 69 0.60 3.16 21.08
CA THR A 69 -0.46 2.47 20.32
C THR A 69 -0.71 3.09 18.94
N SER A 70 -0.65 4.42 18.80
CA SER A 70 -0.86 5.10 17.51
C SER A 70 0.20 4.73 16.48
N ASP A 71 1.44 4.64 16.94
CA ASP A 71 2.60 4.38 16.08
C ASP A 71 2.59 2.90 15.67
N ILE A 72 2.17 1.99 16.58
CA ILE A 72 1.98 0.58 16.23
C ILE A 72 0.95 0.43 15.10
N GLU A 73 -0.19 1.12 15.18
CA GLU A 73 -1.23 1.05 14.15
C GLU A 73 -0.73 1.59 12.81
N ALA A 74 -0.03 2.72 12.82
CA ALA A 74 0.54 3.33 11.63
C ALA A 74 1.57 2.41 10.95
N GLU A 75 2.57 1.93 11.69
CA GLU A 75 3.65 1.12 11.15
C GLU A 75 3.16 -0.28 10.72
N PHE A 76 2.16 -0.83 11.41
CA PHE A 76 1.50 -2.07 10.98
C PHE A 76 0.75 -1.87 9.65
N GLY A 77 0.07 -0.73 9.51
CA GLY A 77 -0.60 -0.32 8.27
C GLY A 77 0.38 -0.22 7.10
N ASP A 78 1.53 0.44 7.30
CA ASP A 78 2.57 0.59 6.27
C ASP A 78 3.18 -0.75 5.86
N LEU A 79 3.48 -1.62 6.84
CA LEU A 79 3.93 -2.98 6.56
C LEU A 79 2.89 -3.79 5.77
N TYR A 80 1.61 -3.72 6.15
CA TYR A 80 0.55 -4.41 5.42
C TYR A 80 0.37 -3.86 4.00
N PHE A 81 0.47 -2.53 3.83
CA PHE A 81 0.38 -1.88 2.53
C PHE A 81 1.49 -2.34 1.58
N ILE A 82 2.75 -2.42 2.04
CA ILE A 82 3.87 -2.91 1.21
C ILE A 82 3.76 -4.41 0.91
N LEU A 83 3.17 -5.23 1.79
CA LEU A 83 2.89 -6.63 1.51
C LEU A 83 1.80 -6.80 0.43
N LEU A 84 0.75 -5.99 0.46
CA LEU A 84 -0.25 -5.94 -0.62
C LEU A 84 0.39 -5.49 -1.94
N TYR A 85 1.30 -4.53 -1.88
CA TYR A 85 2.10 -4.11 -3.04
C TYR A 85 2.92 -5.27 -3.62
N LEU A 86 3.61 -6.03 -2.76
CA LEU A 86 4.38 -7.18 -3.19
C LEU A 86 3.48 -8.24 -3.87
N ALA A 87 2.31 -8.53 -3.28
CA ALA A 87 1.35 -9.44 -3.90
C ALA A 87 0.94 -8.97 -5.30
N ARG A 88 0.58 -7.68 -5.45
CA ARG A 88 0.27 -7.08 -6.77
C ARG A 88 1.44 -7.22 -7.74
N HIS A 89 2.66 -6.90 -7.32
CA HIS A 89 3.86 -6.98 -8.15
C HIS A 89 4.15 -8.41 -8.62
N LEU A 90 3.89 -9.41 -7.77
CA LEU A 90 3.99 -10.84 -8.11
C LEU A 90 2.80 -11.38 -8.91
N ASN A 91 1.84 -10.51 -9.31
CA ASN A 91 0.58 -10.90 -9.95
C ASN A 91 -0.25 -11.89 -9.12
N LEU A 92 -0.24 -11.73 -7.80
CA LEU A 92 -1.00 -12.53 -6.85
C LEU A 92 -2.22 -11.77 -6.34
N ASP A 93 -3.31 -12.52 -6.12
CA ASP A 93 -4.44 -12.06 -5.32
C ASP A 93 -4.15 -12.35 -3.84
N ALA A 94 -3.92 -11.29 -3.07
CA ALA A 94 -3.55 -11.37 -1.65
C ALA A 94 -4.63 -12.07 -0.80
N GLN A 95 -5.92 -11.77 -1.02
CA GLN A 95 -7.01 -12.39 -0.27
C GLN A 95 -7.10 -13.90 -0.58
N LYS A 96 -6.96 -14.27 -1.86
CA LYS A 96 -6.94 -15.69 -2.27
C LYS A 96 -5.73 -16.42 -1.69
N ALA A 97 -4.57 -15.78 -1.65
CA ALA A 97 -3.37 -16.34 -1.04
C ALA A 97 -3.57 -16.59 0.46
N LEU A 98 -4.10 -15.60 1.20
CA LEU A 98 -4.41 -15.72 2.62
C LEU A 98 -5.45 -16.82 2.87
N LYS A 99 -6.53 -16.87 2.09
CA LYS A 99 -7.58 -17.91 2.21
C LYS A 99 -7.01 -19.32 2.07
N LYS A 100 -6.05 -19.54 1.15
CA LYS A 100 -5.35 -20.84 1.00
C LYS A 100 -4.47 -21.17 2.21
N THR A 101 -3.89 -20.17 2.87
CA THR A 101 -3.12 -20.38 4.10
C THR A 101 -4.06 -20.76 5.25
N ASN A 102 -5.19 -20.06 5.39
CA ASN A 102 -6.17 -20.34 6.44
C ASN A 102 -6.75 -21.77 6.36
N THR A 103 -6.81 -22.40 5.19
CA THR A 103 -7.26 -23.81 5.10
C THR A 103 -6.24 -24.82 5.63
N LYS A 104 -4.99 -24.39 5.89
CA LYS A 104 -3.91 -25.26 6.40
C LYS A 104 -3.78 -25.23 7.92
N PHE A 105 -4.37 -24.23 8.59
CA PHE A 105 -4.28 -23.98 10.03
C PHE A 105 -5.68 -24.07 10.64
#